data_AF-A0A380FFM3-F1
#
_entry.id   AF-A0A380FFM3-F1
#
_cell.length_a   1.000
_cell.length_b   1.000
_cell.length_c   1.000
_cell.angle_alpha   90.00
_cell.angle_beta   90.00
_cell.angle_gamma   90.00
#
_symmetry.space_group_name_H-M   'P 1'
#
loop_
_entity.id
_entity.type
_entity.pdbx_description
1 polymer ?
#
loop_
_entity_poly.entity_id
_entity_poly.type
_entity_poly.pdbx_seq_one_letter_code
_entity_poly.pdbx_strand_id
1 'polypeptide(L)' 'MDLNAETLKKHPNVKLTINTDAHHIDHLEFMQYGVATAQKGFVAKDRVINTMSRDAFKSMIENNIKMKK' A
#
# COMPACT_ATOMS: atom_id res chain seq x y z
N MET A 1 -2.55 7.25 -11.49
CA MET A 1 -1.79 8.41 -11.00
C MET A 1 -1.49 8.20 -9.52
N ASP A 2 -0.23 8.35 -9.12
CA ASP A 2 0.24 8.06 -7.77
C ASP A 2 -0.29 9.05 -6.74
N LEU A 3 -0.44 8.57 -5.50
CA LEU A 3 -0.86 9.41 -4.38
C LEU A 3 0.34 10.19 -3.83
N ASN A 4 0.25 11.52 -3.80
CA ASN A 4 1.25 12.37 -3.16
C ASN A 4 1.03 12.46 -1.62
N ALA A 5 2.04 12.97 -0.90
CA ALA A 5 2.00 13.07 0.56
C ALA A 5 0.86 13.96 1.10
N GLU A 6 0.42 14.97 0.34
CA GLU A 6 -0.70 15.84 0.76
C GLU A 6 -2.03 15.07 0.72
N THR A 7 -2.28 14.32 -0.36
CA THR A 7 -3.45 13.46 -0.49
C THR A 7 -3.50 12.41 0.63
N LEU A 8 -2.35 11.81 0.98
CA LEU A 8 -2.27 10.82 2.07
C LEU A 8 -2.68 11.40 3.43
N LYS A 9 -2.34 12.67 3.70
CA LYS A 9 -2.74 13.38 4.92
C LYS A 9 -4.23 13.70 4.94
N LYS A 10 -4.81 14.06 3.78
CA LYS A 10 -6.25 14.37 3.66
C LYS A 10 -7.15 13.15 3.83
N HIS A 11 -6.64 11.94 3.59
CA HIS A 11 -7.44 10.71 3.65
C HIS A 11 -6.88 9.67 4.65
N PRO A 12 -6.92 9.96 5.97
CA PRO A 12 -6.31 9.09 6.99
C PRO A 12 -7.01 7.73 7.15
N ASN A 13 -8.27 7.61 6.72
CA ASN A 13 -9.09 6.40 6.95
C ASN A 13 -9.01 5.36 5.81
N VAL A 14 -8.16 5.59 4.81
CA VAL A 14 -8.01 4.71 3.66
C VAL A 14 -6.81 3.77 3.87
N LYS A 15 -7.01 2.47 3.59
CA LYS A 15 -5.93 1.49 3.49
C LYS A 15 -5.18 1.66 2.17
N LEU A 16 -3.86 1.49 2.20
CA LEU A 16 -2.97 1.77 1.08
C LEU A 16 -2.22 0.51 0.65
N THR A 17 -1.97 0.41 -0.65
CA THR A 17 -0.96 -0.48 -1.21
C THR A 17 0.15 0.38 -1.82
N ILE A 18 1.38 -0.11 -1.73
CA ILE A 18 2.53 0.46 -2.42
C ILE A 18 2.92 -0.52 -3.53
N ASN A 19 2.99 -0.04 -4.76
CA ASN A 19 3.30 -0.80 -5.96
C ASN A 19 4.33 -0.05 -6.80
N THR A 20 5.18 -0.79 -7.52
CA THR A 20 6.21 -0.22 -8.40
C THR A 20 5.80 -0.20 -9.87
N ASP A 21 4.68 -0.84 -10.22
CA ASP A 21 4.23 -1.03 -11.61
C ASP A 21 5.36 -1.60 -12.50
N ALA A 22 6.06 -2.59 -11.96
CA ALA A 22 7.26 -3.14 -12.56
C ALA A 22 6.94 -3.87 -13.88
N HIS A 23 7.56 -3.40 -14.97
CA HIS A 23 7.59 -4.06 -16.27
C HIS A 23 8.94 -4.75 -16.55
N HIS A 24 9.94 -4.50 -15.69
CA HIS A 24 11.24 -5.18 -15.63
C HIS A 24 11.61 -5.44 -14.16
N ILE A 25 12.47 -6.44 -13.92
CA ILE A 25 12.86 -6.86 -12.56
C ILE A 25 13.47 -5.69 -11.78
N ASP A 26 14.33 -4.90 -12.42
CA ASP A 26 15.03 -3.78 -11.78
C ASP A 26 14.06 -2.69 -11.28
N HIS A 27 12.84 -2.60 -11.83
CA HIS A 27 11.83 -1.65 -11.33
C HIS A 27 11.32 -2.00 -9.93
N LEU A 28 11.54 -3.22 -9.44
CA LEU A 28 11.19 -3.60 -8.06
C LEU A 28 11.95 -2.73 -7.03
N GLU A 29 13.12 -2.20 -7.39
CA GLU A 29 13.89 -1.28 -6.54
C GLU A 29 13.18 0.06 -6.29
N PHE A 30 12.20 0.42 -7.11
CA PHE A 30 11.43 1.67 -6.94
C PHE A 30 10.48 1.63 -5.73
N MET A 31 10.32 0.49 -5.07
CA MET A 31 9.48 0.35 -3.86
C MET A 31 9.87 1.37 -2.79
N GLN A 32 11.17 1.71 -2.69
CA GLN A 32 11.68 2.70 -1.75
C GLN A 32 11.01 4.09 -1.91
N TYR A 33 10.66 4.49 -3.13
CA TYR A 33 10.03 5.78 -3.39
C TYR A 33 8.58 5.82 -2.88
N GLY A 34 7.85 4.72 -3.01
CA GLY A 34 6.52 4.58 -2.43
C GLY A 34 6.55 4.61 -0.90
N VAL A 35 7.53 3.93 -0.29
CA VAL A 35 7.75 3.97 1.17
C VAL A 35 8.11 5.38 1.63
N ALA A 36 9.03 6.07 0.94
CA ALA A 36 9.41 7.45 1.27
C ALA A 36 8.21 8.42 1.14
N THR A 37 7.33 8.20 0.16
CA THR A 37 6.11 9.01 0.00
C THR A 37 5.12 8.76 1.15
N ALA A 38 4.94 7.51 1.57
CA ALA A 38 4.12 7.17 2.73
C ALA A 38 4.66 7.79 4.04
N GLN A 39 5.98 7.77 4.23
CA GLN A 39 6.64 8.42 5.38
C GLN A 39 6.41 9.94 5.38
N LYS A 40 6.59 10.63 4.24
CA LYS A 40 6.29 12.07 4.10
C LYS A 40 4.81 12.39 4.37
N GLY A 41 3.92 11.44 4.09
CA GLY A 41 2.49 11.51 4.38
C GLY A 41 2.09 11.17 5.82
N PHE A 42 3.06 10.86 6.70
CA PHE A 42 2.81 10.35 8.07
C PHE A 42 1.86 9.14 8.11
N VAL A 43 1.99 8.24 7.14
CA VAL A 43 1.18 7.03 7.07
C VAL A 43 1.66 6.01 8.12
N ALA A 44 0.77 5.60 9.01
CA ALA A 44 1.03 4.54 9.97
C ALA A 44 1.15 3.15 9.30
N LYS A 45 1.99 2.27 9.86
CA LYS A 45 2.29 0.94 9.31
C LYS A 45 1.03 0.09 9.08
N ASP A 46 0.11 0.11 10.04
CA ASP A 46 -1.16 -0.63 10.02
C ASP A 46 -2.11 -0.20 8.88
N ARG A 47 -1.90 0.99 8.30
CA ARG A 47 -2.63 1.46 7.11
C ARG A 47 -2.09 0.89 5.80
N VAL A 48 -0.88 0.33 5.79
CA VAL A 48 -0.21 -0.17 4.58
C VAL A 48 -0.34 -1.68 4.49
N ILE A 49 -1.10 -2.16 3.50
CA ILE A 49 -1.41 -3.59 3.29
C ILE A 49 -0.13 -4.42 3.07
N ASN A 50 0.89 -3.86 2.40
CA ASN A 50 2.17 -4.54 2.16
C ASN A 50 2.90 -4.97 3.44
N THR A 51 2.51 -4.46 4.61
CA THR A 51 3.15 -4.76 5.91
C THR A 51 2.48 -5.90 6.66
N MET A 52 1.35 -6.42 6.17
CA MET A 52 0.69 -7.58 6.73
C MET A 52 1.54 -8.84 6.55
N SER A 53 1.43 -9.79 7.48
CA SER A 53 1.95 -11.14 7.21
C SER A 53 1.18 -11.76 6.04
N ARG A 54 1.79 -12.75 5.39
CA ARG A 54 1.16 -13.48 4.29
C ARG A 54 -0.19 -14.07 4.68
N ASP A 55 -0.29 -14.65 5.87
CA ASP A 55 -1.53 -15.26 6.37
C ASP A 55 -2.60 -14.21 6.68
N ALA A 56 -2.21 -13.07 7.27
CA ALA A 56 -3.13 -11.97 7.52
C ALA A 56 -3.66 -11.35 6.22
N PHE A 57 -2.79 -11.17 5.22
CA PHE A 57 -3.19 -10.69 3.90
C PHE A 57 -4.14 -11.68 3.21
N LYS A 58 -3.82 -12.98 3.23
CA LYS A 58 -4.69 -14.02 2.65
C LYS A 58 -6.07 -14.03 3.31
N SER A 59 -6.11 -14.01 4.64
CA SER A 59 -7.37 -13.93 5.41
C SER A 59 -8.16 -12.67 5.07
N MET A 60 -7.50 -11.52 4.92
CA MET A 60 -8.15 -10.27 4.51
C MET A 60 -8.81 -10.40 3.13
N ILE A 61 -8.15 -11.05 2.17
CA ILE A 61 -8.68 -11.25 0.82
C ILE A 61 -9.90 -12.19 0.85
N GLU A 62 -9.80 -13.32 1.54
CA GLU A 62 -10.84 -14.35 1.60
C GLU A 62 -12.10 -13.91 2.37
N ASN A 63 -11.93 -13.07 3.40
CA ASN A 63 -13.03 -12.66 4.27
C ASN A 63 -13.67 -11.32 3.87
N ASN A 64 -13.12 -10.61 2.89
CA ASN A 64 -13.73 -9.36 2.44
C ASN A 64 -14.92 -9.64 1.53
N ILE A 65 -16.13 -9.39 2.06
CA ILE A 65 -17.42 -9.60 1.38
C ILE A 65 -17.48 -8.86 0.04
N LYS A 66 -16.77 -7.73 -0.11
CA LYS A 66 -16.71 -6.96 -1.38
C LYS A 66 -15.71 -7.52 -2.40
N MET A 67 -14.86 -8.47 -2.02
CA MET A 67 -13.87 -9.11 -2.90
C MET A 67 -14.18 -10.58 -3.19
N LYS A 68 -15.19 -11.16 -2.53
CA LYS A 68 -15.77 -12.45 -2.95
C LYS A 68 -16.48 -12.23 -4.28
N LYS A 69 -15.98 -12.87 -5.35
CA LYS A 69 -16.70 -12.99 -6.62
C LYS A 69 -17.94 -13.85 -6.46
#